data_AF-A0A183PN57-F1
#
_entry.id   AF-A0A183PN57-F1
#
_cell.length_a   1.000
_cell.length_b   1.000
_cell.length_c   1.000
_cell.angle_alpha   90.00
_cell.angle_beta   90.00
_cell.angle_gamma   90.00
#
_symmetry.space_group_name_H-M   'P 1'
#
loop_
_entity.id
_entity.type
_entity.pdbx_description
1 polymer ?
#
loop_
_entity_poly.entity_id
_entity_poly.type
_entity_poly.pdbx_seq_one_letter_code
_entity_poly.pdbx_strand_id
1 'polypeptide(L)'
;MSPLFETLCHATHVKYNDFIRTTETRHVKAVHEFWKRLNASGNIYRSKYSGWYCISDETFYPPWEIDESSSSGVPVSKETGNPVEWIEEENYMFKLSSFKNDLHKWLDSGVFPKSSNQSVWSDIAHNMVDTSQDISISRSKSRSDWGIHVPGDNEQIIYVWFDALINYLTVAGFPWSNVNDGSFKHSLWPPDVQFLGKDIIRFHAVLWPALLMAVNLPLPRRLICHHHVLVDNVKVIFFFS
;
A
#
# COMPACT_ATOMS: atom_id res chain seq x y z
N MET A 1 -17.93 7.48 3.56
CA MET A 1 -17.90 7.11 2.13
C MET A 1 -18.87 8.03 1.44
N SER A 2 -18.42 8.69 0.38
CA SER A 2 -19.27 9.64 -0.33
C SER A 2 -20.38 8.86 -1.04
N PRO A 3 -21.68 9.14 -0.76
CA PRO A 3 -22.82 8.56 -1.47
C PRO A 3 -22.71 8.68 -3.01
N LEU A 4 -21.85 9.58 -3.48
CA LEU A 4 -21.53 9.83 -4.87
C LEU A 4 -21.01 8.59 -5.63
N PHE A 5 -20.26 7.70 -4.97
CA PHE A 5 -19.69 6.52 -5.65
C PHE A 5 -20.72 5.43 -5.92
N GLU A 6 -21.56 5.12 -4.94
CA GLU A 6 -22.68 4.20 -5.13
C GLU A 6 -23.62 4.77 -6.20
N THR A 7 -23.86 6.08 -6.16
CA THR A 7 -24.65 6.80 -7.18
C THR A 7 -24.03 6.67 -8.57
N LEU A 8 -22.71 6.79 -8.71
CA LEU A 8 -22.01 6.61 -9.99
C LEU A 8 -22.16 5.18 -10.52
N CYS A 9 -21.98 4.15 -9.68
CA CYS A 9 -22.18 2.76 -10.08
C CYS A 9 -23.62 2.50 -10.55
N HIS A 10 -24.60 3.09 -9.86
CA HIS A 10 -26.01 3.02 -10.24
C HIS A 10 -26.26 3.72 -11.59
N ALA A 11 -25.72 4.93 -11.78
CA ALA A 11 -25.86 5.70 -13.00
C ALA A 11 -25.19 5.06 -14.22
N THR A 12 -24.09 4.33 -14.01
CA THR A 12 -23.33 3.64 -15.06
C THR A 12 -23.76 2.18 -15.26
N HIS A 13 -24.78 1.71 -14.54
CA HIS A 13 -25.27 0.33 -14.55
C HIS A 13 -24.19 -0.72 -14.26
N VAL A 14 -23.18 -0.36 -13.46
CA VAL A 14 -22.14 -1.29 -13.02
C VAL A 14 -22.72 -2.19 -11.93
N LYS A 15 -22.73 -3.49 -12.19
CA LYS A 15 -23.12 -4.51 -11.20
C LYS A 15 -21.87 -4.96 -10.43
N TYR A 16 -21.99 -5.03 -9.11
CA TYR A 16 -20.94 -5.52 -8.20
C TYR A 16 -21.55 -6.41 -7.11
N ASN A 17 -20.74 -7.29 -6.52
CA ASN A 17 -21.18 -8.25 -5.51
C ASN A 17 -20.92 -7.78 -4.07
N ASP A 18 -19.89 -6.96 -3.85
CA ASP A 18 -19.54 -6.37 -2.55
C ASP A 18 -18.93 -4.99 -2.80
N PHE A 19 -19.16 -4.07 -1.86
CA PHE A 19 -18.58 -2.73 -1.84
C PHE A 19 -18.03 -2.48 -0.46
N ILE A 20 -16.72 -2.31 -0.36
CA ILE A 20 -16.01 -2.31 0.91
C ILE A 20 -15.51 -0.92 1.30
N ARG A 21 -15.62 -0.61 2.59
CA ARG A 21 -14.96 0.52 3.23
C ARG A 21 -13.92 0.04 4.23
N THR A 22 -12.73 0.65 4.20
CA THR A 22 -11.68 0.36 5.19
C THR A 22 -12.07 0.77 6.61
N THR A 23 -13.09 1.63 6.77
CA THR A 23 -13.66 1.99 8.07
C THR A 23 -14.56 0.91 8.69
N GLU A 24 -14.93 -0.14 7.95
CA GLU A 24 -15.83 -1.17 8.47
C GLU A 24 -15.14 -2.08 9.49
N THR A 25 -15.87 -2.46 10.54
CA THR A 25 -15.37 -3.35 11.60
C THR A 25 -14.83 -4.68 11.06
N ARG A 26 -15.41 -5.22 9.98
CA ARG A 26 -14.89 -6.45 9.33
C ARG A 26 -13.50 -6.25 8.74
N HIS A 27 -13.21 -5.08 8.19
CA HIS A 27 -11.91 -4.76 7.61
C HIS A 27 -10.86 -4.53 8.70
N VAL A 28 -11.20 -3.78 9.76
CA VAL A 28 -10.29 -3.59 10.89
C VAL A 28 -9.86 -4.94 11.50
N LYS A 29 -10.80 -5.89 11.65
CA LYS A 29 -10.50 -7.25 12.11
C LYS A 29 -9.55 -8.00 11.15
N ALA A 30 -9.78 -7.88 9.84
CA ALA A 30 -8.91 -8.48 8.83
C ALA A 30 -7.49 -7.90 8.88
N VAL A 31 -7.35 -6.58 8.97
CA VAL A 31 -6.06 -5.89 9.07
C VAL A 31 -5.30 -6.31 10.33
N HIS A 32 -5.98 -6.34 11.49
CA HIS A 32 -5.38 -6.76 12.74
C HIS A 32 -4.92 -8.23 12.72
N GLU A 33 -5.71 -9.13 12.16
CA GLU A 33 -5.31 -10.53 12.02
C GLU A 33 -4.13 -10.70 11.06
N PHE A 34 -4.15 -9.99 9.92
CA PHE A 34 -3.05 -10.03 8.96
C PHE A 34 -1.75 -9.51 9.59
N TRP A 35 -1.81 -8.40 10.32
CA TRP A 35 -0.69 -7.85 11.07
C TRP A 35 -0.10 -8.85 12.06
N LYS A 36 -0.95 -9.53 12.84
CA LYS A 36 -0.51 -10.56 13.79
C LYS A 36 0.24 -11.70 13.11
N ARG A 37 -0.28 -12.21 11.97
CA ARG A 37 0.39 -13.26 11.18
C ARG A 37 1.73 -12.79 10.63
N LEU A 38 1.78 -11.56 10.12
CA LEU A 38 3.00 -10.98 9.58
C LEU A 38 4.07 -10.75 10.66
N ASN A 39 3.65 -10.31 11.85
CA ASN A 39 4.54 -10.18 13.00
C ASN A 39 5.06 -11.56 13.45
N ALA A 40 4.18 -12.57 13.52
CA ALA A 40 4.53 -13.93 13.89
C ALA A 40 5.48 -14.61 12.89
N SER A 41 5.46 -14.22 11.61
CA SER A 41 6.41 -14.73 10.61
C SER A 41 7.80 -14.11 10.68
N GLY A 42 8.03 -13.14 11.57
CA GLY A 42 9.35 -12.50 11.79
C GLY A 42 9.77 -11.52 10.70
N ASN A 43 8.82 -11.09 9.85
CA ASN A 43 9.05 -10.18 8.73
C ASN A 43 8.84 -8.70 9.06
N ILE A 44 8.44 -8.41 10.30
CA ILE A 44 8.35 -7.06 10.84
C ILE A 44 9.52 -6.80 11.80
N TYR A 45 10.12 -5.63 11.73
CA TYR A 45 11.07 -5.14 12.72
C TYR A 45 10.84 -3.65 12.98
N ARG A 46 11.34 -3.12 14.09
CA ARG A 46 11.31 -1.67 14.35
C ARG A 46 12.59 -1.03 13.82
N SER A 47 12.46 0.11 13.16
CA SER A 47 13.59 0.94 12.76
C SER A 47 13.29 2.38 13.10
N LYS A 48 14.33 3.09 13.52
CA LYS A 48 14.28 4.54 13.65
C LYS A 48 14.67 5.17 12.33
N TYR A 49 13.87 6.11 11.86
CA TYR A 49 14.20 6.97 10.74
C TYR A 49 14.38 8.38 11.29
N SER A 50 15.54 8.99 11.04
CA SER A 50 15.85 10.34 11.49
C SER A 50 16.28 11.20 10.30
N GLY A 51 15.63 12.34 10.11
CA GLY A 51 15.99 13.26 9.04
C GLY A 51 15.24 14.59 9.11
N TRP A 52 15.73 15.57 8.36
CA TRP A 52 15.06 16.85 8.21
C TRP A 52 13.85 16.69 7.29
N TYR A 53 12.66 17.09 7.74
CA TYR A 53 11.41 16.98 7.01
C TYR A 53 10.77 18.35 6.85
N CYS A 54 10.29 18.66 5.66
CA CYS A 54 9.44 19.81 5.44
C CYS A 54 7.98 19.36 5.32
N ILE A 55 7.10 19.90 6.16
CA ILE A 55 5.66 19.63 6.09
C ILE A 55 5.07 20.19 4.79
N SER A 56 5.45 21.42 4.41
CA SER A 56 4.91 22.09 3.21
C SER A 56 5.26 21.36 1.92
N ASP A 57 6.45 20.78 1.86
CA ASP A 57 6.94 20.04 0.68
C ASP A 57 6.63 18.53 0.77
N GLU A 58 6.10 18.08 1.92
CA GLU A 58 5.95 16.67 2.33
C GLU A 58 7.20 15.80 2.09
N THR A 59 8.39 16.40 2.14
CA THR A 59 9.64 15.81 1.65
C THR A 59 10.72 15.80 2.72
N PHE A 60 11.51 14.72 2.75
CA PHE A 60 12.73 14.65 3.54
C PHE A 60 13.91 15.24 2.78
N TYR A 61 14.64 16.11 3.46
CA TYR A 61 15.86 16.71 2.96
C TYR A 61 17.08 16.09 3.66
N PRO A 62 18.14 15.80 2.90
CA PRO A 62 19.41 15.43 3.48
C PRO A 62 20.06 16.63 4.19
N PRO A 63 20.95 16.41 5.19
CA PRO A 63 21.53 17.50 5.97
C PRO A 63 22.26 18.58 5.15
N TRP A 64 22.84 18.23 3.99
CA TRP A 64 23.54 19.19 3.15
C TRP A 64 22.60 20.15 2.40
N GLU A 65 21.31 19.81 2.28
CA GLU A 65 20.27 20.65 1.67
C GLU A 65 19.57 21.58 2.68
N ILE A 66 19.99 21.55 3.95
CA ILE A 66 19.43 22.42 4.98
C ILE A 66 20.32 23.64 5.20
N ASP A 67 19.68 24.80 5.27
CA ASP A 67 20.27 26.04 5.74
C ASP A 67 19.85 26.30 7.19
N GLU A 68 20.76 26.01 8.12
CA GLU A 68 20.59 26.29 9.55
C GLU A 68 20.88 27.75 9.90
N SER A 69 21.39 28.55 8.95
CA SER A 69 21.77 29.96 9.17
C SER A 69 20.63 30.95 8.91
N SER A 70 19.39 30.47 8.84
CA SER A 70 18.24 31.33 8.55
C SER A 70 18.10 32.47 9.58
N SER A 71 17.72 33.64 9.08
CA SER A 71 17.57 34.85 9.90
C SER A 71 16.49 34.75 10.98
N SER A 72 15.62 33.74 10.90
CA SER A 72 14.57 33.44 11.89
C SER A 72 15.00 32.40 12.94
N GLY A 73 16.19 31.79 12.81
CA GLY A 73 16.68 30.74 13.73
C GLY A 73 16.01 29.38 13.55
N VAL A 74 15.17 29.21 12.52
CA VAL A 74 14.51 27.95 12.15
C VAL A 74 15.24 27.37 10.93
N PRO A 75 15.71 26.11 10.95
CA PRO A 75 16.33 25.50 9.77
C PRO A 75 15.36 25.49 8.58
N VAL A 76 15.85 25.81 7.39
CA VAL A 76 15.04 25.84 6.16
C VAL A 76 15.66 24.98 5.07
N SER A 77 14.85 24.51 4.12
CA SER A 77 15.37 23.91 2.88
C SER A 77 16.08 24.97 2.04
N LYS A 78 17.28 24.67 1.54
CA LYS A 78 18.01 25.54 0.60
C LYS A 78 17.30 25.69 -0.74
N GLU A 79 16.49 24.70 -1.11
CA GLU A 79 15.80 24.67 -2.40
C GLU A 79 14.53 25.51 -2.37
N THR A 80 13.69 25.28 -1.36
CA THR A 80 12.35 25.90 -1.29
C THR A 80 12.29 27.09 -0.34
N GLY A 81 13.26 27.22 0.57
CA GLY A 81 13.24 28.18 1.67
C GLY A 81 12.21 27.85 2.74
N ASN A 82 11.52 26.70 2.64
CA ASN A 82 10.49 26.30 3.60
C ASN A 82 11.11 25.77 4.91
N PRO A 83 10.46 26.00 6.06
CA PRO A 83 10.91 25.45 7.34
C PRO A 83 11.01 23.93 7.30
N VAL A 84 12.10 23.41 7.85
CA VAL A 84 12.29 21.98 8.08
C VAL A 84 12.39 21.71 9.57
N GLU A 85 11.96 20.52 9.98
CA GLU A 85 12.08 20.02 11.34
C GLU A 85 12.83 18.69 11.35
N TRP A 86 13.69 18.50 12.36
CA TRP A 86 14.32 17.20 12.57
C TRP A 86 13.29 16.26 13.15
N ILE A 87 12.98 15.19 12.41
CA ILE A 87 12.05 14.17 12.86
C ILE A 87 12.82 12.88 13.07
N GLU A 88 12.74 12.33 14.28
CA GLU A 88 13.13 10.97 14.60
C GLU A 88 11.85 10.16 14.87
N GLU A 89 11.54 9.22 13.99
CA GLU A 89 10.38 8.35 14.12
C GLU A 89 10.81 6.90 14.15
N GLU A 90 10.39 6.21 15.21
CA GLU A 90 10.41 4.76 15.23
C GLU A 90 9.18 4.25 14.51
N ASN A 91 9.38 3.52 13.41
CA ASN A 91 8.31 2.89 12.65
C ASN A 91 8.55 1.38 12.54
N TYR A 92 7.45 0.65 12.36
CA TYR A 92 7.50 -0.75 11.97
C TYR A 92 7.83 -0.86 10.48
N MET A 93 8.89 -1.60 10.19
CA MET A 93 9.40 -1.87 8.86
C MET A 93 9.07 -3.30 8.45
N PHE A 94 8.69 -3.48 7.19
CA PHE A 94 8.54 -4.77 6.54
C PHE A 94 9.78 -5.10 5.72
N LYS A 95 10.29 -6.34 5.88
CA LYS A 95 11.48 -6.88 5.20
C LYS A 95 11.25 -7.18 3.70
N LEU A 96 10.72 -6.23 2.95
CA LEU A 96 10.38 -6.38 1.53
C LEU A 96 11.58 -6.86 0.70
N SER A 97 12.79 -6.38 1.02
CA SER A 97 14.01 -6.73 0.29
C SER A 97 14.31 -8.24 0.31
N SER A 98 13.84 -8.98 1.32
CA SER A 98 14.03 -10.42 1.41
C SER A 98 13.19 -11.25 0.43
N PHE A 99 12.14 -10.65 -0.17
CA PHE A 99 11.21 -11.34 -1.07
C PHE A 99 11.52 -11.16 -2.56
N LYS A 100 12.58 -10.41 -2.92
CA LYS A 100 12.89 -10.08 -4.32
C LYS A 100 12.93 -11.28 -5.26
N ASN A 101 13.64 -12.34 -4.85
CA ASN A 101 13.78 -13.54 -5.66
C ASN A 101 12.44 -14.25 -5.91
N ASP A 102 11.58 -14.31 -4.90
CA ASP A 102 10.27 -14.97 -5.03
C ASP A 102 9.28 -14.10 -5.80
N LEU A 103 9.39 -12.77 -5.69
CA LEU A 103 8.65 -11.83 -6.53
C LEU A 103 9.00 -12.00 -8.01
N HIS A 104 10.28 -12.10 -8.37
CA HIS A 104 10.66 -12.36 -9.76
C HIS A 104 10.08 -13.66 -10.28
N LYS A 105 10.18 -14.77 -9.52
CA LYS A 105 9.55 -16.05 -9.90
C LYS A 105 8.05 -15.92 -10.13
N TRP A 106 7.36 -15.16 -9.29
CA TRP A 106 5.91 -14.94 -9.45
C TRP A 106 5.60 -14.07 -10.67
N LEU A 107 6.37 -13.02 -10.94
CA LEU A 107 6.23 -12.22 -12.15
C LEU A 107 6.44 -13.06 -13.41
N ASP A 108 7.48 -13.90 -13.42
CA ASP A 108 7.83 -14.83 -14.51
C ASP A 108 6.77 -15.92 -14.76
N SER A 109 5.86 -16.16 -13.80
CA SER A 109 4.78 -17.14 -13.92
C SER A 109 3.72 -16.77 -14.97
N GLY A 110 3.79 -15.55 -15.52
CA GLY A 110 2.82 -15.03 -16.49
C GLY A 110 1.63 -14.34 -15.83
N VAL A 111 1.85 -13.76 -14.63
CA VAL A 111 0.82 -12.97 -13.93
C VAL A 111 0.36 -11.77 -14.76
N PHE A 112 1.28 -11.17 -15.53
CA PHE A 112 0.93 -10.24 -16.60
C PHE A 112 0.70 -11.03 -17.90
N PRO A 113 -0.45 -10.86 -18.57
CA PRO A 113 -0.70 -11.50 -19.86
C PRO A 113 0.37 -11.13 -20.90
N LYS A 114 0.70 -12.05 -21.80
CA LYS A 114 1.71 -11.83 -22.87
C LYS A 114 1.29 -10.86 -23.98
N SER A 115 0.19 -10.12 -23.82
CA SER A 115 -0.16 -9.08 -24.78
C SER A 115 0.86 -7.92 -24.70
N SER A 116 1.16 -7.28 -25.82
CA SER A 116 2.20 -6.24 -25.91
C SER A 116 2.03 -5.11 -24.89
N ASN A 117 0.80 -4.77 -24.54
CA ASN A 117 0.52 -3.69 -23.59
C ASN A 117 0.68 -4.11 -22.13
N GLN A 118 0.65 -5.42 -21.83
CA GLN A 118 0.81 -5.94 -20.48
C GLN A 118 2.26 -6.36 -20.19
N SER A 119 3.03 -6.78 -21.20
CA SER A 119 4.44 -7.13 -21.01
C SER A 119 5.28 -5.94 -20.50
N VAL A 120 4.99 -4.72 -20.96
CA VAL A 120 5.63 -3.50 -20.47
C VAL A 120 5.47 -3.33 -18.95
N TRP A 121 4.30 -3.68 -18.41
CA TRP A 121 4.06 -3.61 -16.97
C TRP A 121 4.82 -4.68 -16.20
N SER A 122 5.05 -5.85 -16.82
CA SER A 122 5.92 -6.88 -16.27
C SER A 122 7.35 -6.34 -16.12
N ASP A 123 7.93 -5.77 -17.18
CA ASP A 123 9.28 -5.22 -17.16
C ASP A 123 9.44 -4.11 -16.11
N ILE A 124 8.45 -3.21 -16.02
CA ILE A 124 8.39 -2.16 -15.00
C ILE A 124 8.33 -2.78 -13.60
N ALA A 125 7.53 -3.82 -13.39
CA ALA A 125 7.44 -4.50 -12.10
C ALA A 125 8.77 -5.17 -11.71
N HIS A 126 9.47 -5.82 -12.65
CA HIS A 126 10.81 -6.37 -12.37
C HIS A 126 11.78 -5.28 -11.89
N ASN A 127 11.83 -4.14 -12.57
CA ASN A 127 12.68 -3.02 -12.16
C ASN A 127 12.31 -2.47 -10.76
N MET A 128 11.01 -2.38 -10.46
CA MET A 128 10.55 -1.99 -9.12
C MET A 128 10.94 -3.00 -8.05
N VAL A 129 10.97 -4.31 -8.35
CA VAL A 129 11.45 -5.35 -7.44
C VAL A 129 12.95 -5.18 -7.21
N ASP A 130 13.75 -4.99 -8.26
CA ASP A 130 15.21 -4.81 -8.17
C ASP A 130 15.58 -3.63 -7.26
N THR A 131 14.87 -2.51 -7.42
CA THR A 131 15.10 -1.27 -6.66
C THR A 131 14.39 -1.23 -5.31
N SER A 132 13.57 -2.24 -4.99
CA SER A 132 12.82 -2.25 -3.73
C SER A 132 13.75 -2.36 -2.51
N GLN A 133 13.37 -1.66 -1.46
CA GLN A 133 14.00 -1.69 -0.13
C GLN A 133 12.94 -2.04 0.90
N ASP A 134 13.37 -2.30 2.14
CA ASP A 134 12.45 -2.46 3.26
C ASP A 134 11.61 -1.19 3.43
N ILE A 135 10.33 -1.38 3.74
CA ILE A 135 9.33 -0.32 3.68
C ILE A 135 8.66 -0.14 5.04
N SER A 136 8.41 1.12 5.42
CA SER A 136 7.61 1.42 6.60
C SER A 136 6.15 0.98 6.40
N ILE A 137 5.64 0.19 7.33
CA ILE A 137 4.24 -0.27 7.37
C ILE A 137 3.47 0.33 8.57
N SER A 138 4.10 1.23 9.32
CA SER A 138 3.43 2.10 10.30
C SER A 138 3.93 3.54 10.22
N ARG A 139 3.27 4.41 10.97
CA ARG A 139 3.68 5.78 11.25
C ARG A 139 3.30 6.16 12.67
N SER A 140 4.01 7.12 13.25
CA SER A 140 3.63 7.70 14.54
C SER A 140 2.24 8.35 14.49
N LYS A 141 1.43 8.10 15.52
CA LYS A 141 0.13 8.76 15.76
C LYS A 141 0.27 10.28 15.86
N SER A 142 1.42 10.78 16.34
CA SER A 142 1.69 12.22 16.45
C SER A 142 1.61 12.96 15.11
N ARG A 143 1.90 12.29 13.98
CA ARG A 143 1.75 12.88 12.63
C ARG A 143 0.31 12.90 12.15
N SER A 144 -0.45 11.84 12.42
CA SER A 144 -1.83 11.69 11.97
C SER A 144 -2.52 10.59 12.75
N ASP A 145 -3.58 10.94 13.47
CA ASP A 145 -4.40 10.00 14.23
C ASP A 145 -5.45 9.27 13.37
N TRP A 146 -5.52 9.58 12.07
CA TRP A 146 -6.47 8.94 11.18
C TRP A 146 -5.90 7.63 10.62
N GLY A 147 -6.45 6.49 11.05
CA GLY A 147 -6.12 5.17 10.52
C GLY A 147 -6.41 4.04 11.52
N ILE A 148 -5.91 2.85 11.22
CA ILE A 148 -6.05 1.67 12.09
C ILE A 148 -4.81 1.59 12.99
N HIS A 149 -4.99 1.53 14.32
CA HIS A 149 -3.87 1.35 15.24
C HIS A 149 -3.19 -0.01 15.06
N VAL A 150 -1.86 -0.04 15.25
CA VAL A 150 -1.07 -1.26 15.31
C VAL A 150 -1.52 -2.12 16.51
N PRO A 151 -1.83 -3.41 16.32
CA PRO A 151 -2.18 -4.29 17.44
C PRO A 151 -1.07 -4.34 18.50
N GLY A 152 -1.39 -3.88 19.72
CA GLY A 152 -0.45 -3.85 20.84
C GLY A 152 0.43 -2.60 20.92
N ASP A 153 0.29 -1.65 20.00
CA ASP A 153 0.98 -0.36 20.04
C ASP A 153 0.06 0.77 19.55
N ASN A 154 -0.55 1.50 20.50
CA ASN A 154 -1.51 2.56 20.19
C ASN A 154 -0.86 3.86 19.70
N GLU A 155 0.46 4.01 19.85
CA GLU A 155 1.21 5.18 19.37
C GLU A 155 1.55 5.05 17.88
N GLN A 156 1.26 3.90 17.27
CA GLN A 156 1.54 3.62 15.87
C GLN A 156 0.25 3.36 15.10
N ILE A 157 0.14 4.01 13.94
CA ILE A 157 -0.94 3.84 12.98
C ILE A 157 -0.42 3.03 11.80
N ILE A 158 -1.19 2.02 11.39
CA ILE A 158 -0.89 1.18 10.23
C ILE A 158 -0.88 2.06 8.96
N TYR A 159 0.11 1.81 8.10
CA TYR A 159 0.26 2.52 6.85
C TYR A 159 -0.94 2.30 5.91
N VAL A 160 -1.42 3.37 5.28
CA VAL A 160 -2.66 3.34 4.47
C VAL A 160 -2.62 2.32 3.33
N TRP A 161 -1.48 2.11 2.66
CA TRP A 161 -1.42 1.09 1.61
C TRP A 161 -1.40 -0.34 2.17
N PHE A 162 -0.88 -0.51 3.38
CA PHE A 162 -0.97 -1.81 4.07
C PHE A 162 -2.42 -2.15 4.36
N ASP A 163 -3.19 -1.21 4.93
CA ASP A 163 -4.63 -1.43 5.18
C ASP A 163 -5.40 -1.64 3.87
N ALA A 164 -5.14 -0.81 2.85
CA ALA A 164 -5.93 -0.80 1.64
C ALA A 164 -5.79 -2.12 0.90
N LEU A 165 -4.59 -2.69 0.81
CA LEU A 165 -4.37 -3.97 0.12
C LEU A 165 -5.13 -5.14 0.79
N ILE A 166 -5.37 -5.09 2.10
CA ILE A 166 -6.09 -6.12 2.86
C ILE A 166 -7.61 -6.08 2.57
N ASN A 167 -8.11 -5.05 1.86
CA ASN A 167 -9.51 -4.98 1.45
C ASN A 167 -9.92 -6.22 0.63
N TYR A 168 -9.02 -6.72 -0.23
CA TYR A 168 -9.31 -7.88 -1.09
C TYR A 168 -9.55 -9.14 -0.25
N LEU A 169 -8.72 -9.35 0.77
CA LEU A 169 -8.88 -10.44 1.73
C LEU A 169 -10.18 -10.27 2.53
N THR A 170 -10.49 -9.04 2.94
CA THR A 170 -11.72 -8.76 3.71
C THR A 170 -12.98 -9.13 2.92
N VAL A 171 -13.04 -8.79 1.64
CA VAL A 171 -14.15 -9.17 0.75
C VAL A 171 -14.22 -10.69 0.56
N ALA A 172 -13.07 -11.36 0.47
CA ALA A 172 -12.96 -12.81 0.47
C ALA A 172 -13.26 -13.46 1.86
N GLY A 173 -13.70 -12.69 2.85
CA GLY A 173 -14.12 -13.21 4.15
C GLY A 173 -12.99 -13.49 5.14
N PHE A 174 -11.78 -12.98 4.89
CA PHE A 174 -10.69 -13.02 5.86
C PHE A 174 -11.05 -12.18 7.12
N PRO A 175 -10.71 -12.63 8.33
CA PRO A 175 -9.99 -13.86 8.64
C PRO A 175 -10.88 -15.10 8.64
N TRP A 176 -10.41 -16.16 8.00
CA TRP A 176 -11.13 -17.43 7.93
C TRP A 176 -10.96 -18.20 9.24
N SER A 177 -12.08 -18.62 9.83
CA SER A 177 -12.08 -19.34 11.11
C SER A 177 -11.62 -20.80 10.95
N ASN A 178 -11.71 -21.37 9.74
CA ASN A 178 -11.12 -22.64 9.39
C ASN A 178 -10.77 -22.66 7.90
N VAL A 179 -9.54 -23.06 7.52
CA VAL A 179 -9.09 -23.13 6.11
C VAL A 179 -9.92 -24.15 5.30
N ASN A 180 -10.60 -25.08 5.99
CA ASN A 180 -11.47 -26.10 5.40
C ASN A 180 -12.96 -25.87 5.69
N ASP A 181 -13.39 -24.66 6.08
CA ASP A 181 -14.82 -24.42 6.42
C ASP A 181 -15.77 -24.49 5.21
N GLY A 182 -15.23 -24.57 3.99
CA GLY A 182 -16.01 -24.68 2.76
C GLY A 182 -16.85 -23.45 2.45
N SER A 183 -16.62 -22.33 3.14
CA SER A 183 -17.37 -21.09 2.90
C SER A 183 -17.10 -20.58 1.49
N PHE A 184 -18.18 -20.22 0.77
CA PHE A 184 -18.09 -19.65 -0.57
C PHE A 184 -17.11 -18.46 -0.62
N LYS A 185 -17.03 -17.66 0.45
CA LYS A 185 -16.11 -16.53 0.54
C LYS A 185 -14.64 -16.95 0.55
N HIS A 186 -14.27 -18.02 1.28
CA HIS A 186 -12.91 -18.57 1.22
C HIS A 186 -12.53 -19.02 -0.20
N SER A 187 -13.49 -19.58 -0.95
CA SER A 187 -13.27 -20.00 -2.34
C SER A 187 -12.99 -18.86 -3.33
N LEU A 188 -13.22 -17.60 -2.94
CA LEU A 188 -12.92 -16.41 -3.75
C LEU A 188 -11.43 -16.04 -3.72
N TRP A 189 -10.63 -16.65 -2.83
CA TRP A 189 -9.19 -16.40 -2.74
C TRP A 189 -8.37 -17.56 -3.35
N PRO A 190 -7.32 -17.27 -4.15
CA PRO A 190 -6.88 -15.95 -4.61
C PRO A 190 -7.74 -15.39 -5.75
N PRO A 191 -7.72 -14.07 -5.99
CA PRO A 191 -8.45 -13.46 -7.09
C PRO A 191 -7.94 -13.96 -8.44
N ASP A 192 -8.87 -14.24 -9.35
CA ASP A 192 -8.55 -14.60 -10.73
C ASP A 192 -7.90 -13.45 -11.50
N VAL A 193 -8.39 -12.22 -11.29
CA VAL A 193 -7.91 -11.01 -11.95
C VAL A 193 -8.00 -9.83 -10.99
N GLN A 194 -6.93 -9.02 -10.93
CA GLN A 194 -6.96 -7.68 -10.33
C GLN A 194 -6.76 -6.62 -11.40
N PHE A 195 -7.71 -5.67 -11.50
CA PHE A 195 -7.62 -4.52 -12.40
C PHE A 195 -6.99 -3.34 -11.69
N LEU A 196 -5.98 -2.73 -12.33
CA LEU A 196 -5.12 -1.73 -11.71
C LEU A 196 -4.92 -0.54 -12.65
N GLY A 197 -4.86 0.67 -12.08
CA GLY A 197 -4.28 1.81 -12.77
C GLY A 197 -2.76 1.77 -12.71
N LYS A 198 -2.08 2.33 -13.72
CA LYS A 198 -0.61 2.38 -13.78
C LYS A 198 0.06 2.98 -12.53
N ASP A 199 -0.59 3.93 -11.87
CA ASP A 199 -0.04 4.66 -10.73
C ASP A 199 0.10 3.78 -9.47
N ILE A 200 -0.57 2.61 -9.42
CA ILE A 200 -0.62 1.73 -8.24
C ILE A 200 0.04 0.36 -8.45
N ILE A 201 0.76 0.17 -9.56
CA ILE A 201 1.45 -1.09 -9.88
C ILE A 201 2.42 -1.48 -8.78
N ARG A 202 3.21 -0.54 -8.26
CA ARG A 202 4.19 -0.81 -7.19
C ARG A 202 3.53 -1.50 -5.99
N PHE A 203 2.33 -1.07 -5.61
CA PHE A 203 1.63 -1.65 -4.48
C PHE A 203 1.11 -3.07 -4.77
N HIS A 204 0.67 -3.35 -6.00
CA HIS A 204 0.00 -4.61 -6.33
C HIS A 204 0.92 -5.67 -6.95
N ALA A 205 2.04 -5.26 -7.55
CA ALA A 205 3.02 -6.14 -8.17
C ALA A 205 4.28 -6.35 -7.31
N VAL A 206 4.47 -5.54 -6.25
CA VAL A 206 5.65 -5.64 -5.36
C VAL A 206 5.23 -5.80 -3.91
N LEU A 207 4.59 -4.78 -3.31
CA LEU A 207 4.26 -4.80 -1.88
C LEU A 207 3.25 -5.90 -1.53
N TRP A 208 2.14 -5.96 -2.26
CA TRP A 208 1.05 -6.90 -1.99
C TRP A 208 1.46 -8.37 -2.06
N PRO A 209 2.06 -8.86 -3.18
CA PRO A 209 2.51 -10.24 -3.26
C PRO A 209 3.57 -10.57 -2.20
N ALA A 210 4.47 -9.64 -1.86
CA ALA A 210 5.44 -9.87 -0.79
C ALA A 210 4.77 -10.03 0.59
N LEU A 211 3.77 -9.20 0.89
CA LEU A 211 2.97 -9.32 2.11
C LEU A 211 2.27 -10.68 2.18
N LEU A 212 1.67 -11.13 1.07
CA LEU A 212 1.01 -12.44 0.99
C LEU A 212 2.01 -13.60 1.15
N MET A 213 3.18 -13.54 0.50
CA MET A 213 4.27 -14.52 0.66
C MET A 213 4.72 -14.60 2.12
N ALA A 214 4.86 -13.46 2.80
CA ALA A 214 5.30 -13.38 4.18
C ALA A 214 4.33 -14.03 5.19
N VAL A 215 3.06 -14.19 4.83
CA VAL A 215 2.05 -14.92 5.62
C VAL A 215 1.60 -16.23 4.96
N ASN A 216 2.33 -16.69 3.95
CA ASN A 216 2.09 -17.92 3.20
C ASN A 216 0.67 -18.05 2.63
N LEU A 217 0.16 -16.95 2.05
CA LEU A 217 -1.13 -16.93 1.36
C LEU A 217 -0.97 -17.03 -0.17
N PRO A 218 -1.93 -17.65 -0.89
CA PRO A 218 -1.92 -17.69 -2.35
C PRO A 218 -1.89 -16.31 -2.97
N LEU A 219 -1.16 -16.17 -4.08
CA LEU A 219 -0.97 -14.90 -4.80
C LEU A 219 -2.04 -14.70 -5.88
N PRO A 220 -2.32 -13.44 -6.28
CA PRO A 220 -3.19 -13.15 -7.41
C PRO A 220 -2.75 -13.91 -8.68
N ARG A 221 -3.73 -14.45 -9.42
CA ARG A 221 -3.44 -15.23 -10.65
C ARG A 221 -3.11 -14.36 -11.85
N ARG A 222 -3.69 -13.16 -11.92
CA ARG A 222 -3.50 -12.24 -13.03
C ARG A 222 -3.61 -10.79 -12.58
N LEU A 223 -2.71 -9.95 -13.08
CA LEU A 223 -2.81 -8.51 -12.99
C LEU A 223 -3.12 -7.95 -14.39
N ILE A 224 -4.11 -7.05 -14.46
CA ILE A 224 -4.40 -6.28 -15.67
C ILE A 224 -4.24 -4.81 -15.33
N CYS A 225 -3.22 -4.19 -15.91
CA CYS A 225 -2.95 -2.78 -15.70
C CYS A 225 -3.38 -1.95 -16.90
N HIS A 226 -4.07 -0.84 -16.64
CA HIS A 226 -4.49 0.13 -17.65
C HIS A 226 -3.88 1.50 -17.42
N HIS A 227 -3.71 2.26 -18.50
CA HIS A 227 -3.38 3.67 -18.42
C HIS A 227 -4.59 4.48 -17.91
N HIS A 228 -4.38 5.76 -17.61
CA HIS A 228 -5.48 6.64 -17.24
C HIS A 228 -6.47 6.80 -18.39
N VAL A 229 -7.75 6.89 -18.03
CA VAL A 229 -8.75 7.48 -18.92
C VAL A 229 -8.43 8.97 -18.98
N LEU A 230 -8.08 9.45 -20.17
CA LEU A 230 -7.92 10.86 -20.46
C LEU A 230 -9.26 11.39 -20.99
N VAL A 231 -9.70 12.54 -20.50
CA VAL A 231 -10.76 13.34 -21.12
C VAL A 231 -10.08 14.64 -21.57
N ASP A 232 -10.16 14.96 -22.86
CA ASP A 232 -9.52 16.12 -23.49
C ASP A 232 -8.01 16.27 -23.19
N ASN A 233 -7.26 15.16 -23.22
CA ASN A 233 -5.81 15.11 -22.91
C ASN A 233 -5.43 15.56 -21.48
N VAL A 234 -6.39 15.75 -20.59
CA VAL A 234 -6.14 16.02 -19.18
C VAL A 234 -6.28 14.72 -18.39
N LYS A 235 -5.31 14.46 -17.51
CA LYS A 235 -5.42 13.38 -16.51
C LYS A 235 -6.65 13.69 -15.67
N VAL A 236 -7.65 12.82 -15.70
CA VAL A 236 -8.73 12.88 -14.73
C VAL A 236 -8.14 12.48 -13.38
N ILE A 237 -7.83 13.47 -12.55
CA ILE A 237 -7.41 13.28 -11.15
C ILE A 237 -8.68 13.39 -10.32
N PHE A 238 -9.15 12.26 -9.78
CA PHE A 238 -10.21 12.29 -8.79
C PHE A 238 -9.62 12.77 -7.45
N PHE A 239 -9.79 14.05 -7.14
CA PHE A 239 -9.54 14.57 -5.80
C PHE A 239 -10.75 14.25 -4.92
N PHE A 240 -10.52 13.52 -3.83
CA PHE A 240 -11.52 13.22 -2.81
C PHE A 240 -11.28 14.17 -1.63
N SER A 241 -11.98 15.30 -1.60
CA SER A 241 -12.11 16.16 -0.41
C SER A 241 -13.22 15.65 0.50
#